data_AF-A0A7C3RJM5-F1
#
_entry.id   AF-A0A7C3RJM5-F1
#
_cell.length_a   1.000
_cell.length_b   1.000
_cell.length_c   1.000
_cell.angle_alpha   90.00
_cell.angle_beta   90.00
_cell.angle_gamma   90.00
#
_symmetry.space_group_name_H-M   'P 1'
#
loop_
_entity.id
_entity.type
_entity.pdbx_description
1 polymer ?
#
loop_
_entity_poly.entity_id
_entity_poly.type
_entity_poly.pdbx_seq_one_letter_code
_entity_poly.pdbx_strand_id
1 'polypeptide(L)'
;MRRGINILQLRTVEKLYKEFAEKFNYKIIPEKEQYPTITASPVFEKPSLSHNELQDLIFKIGKMNRFLSEKEYPMENERLDVVWRRVERSVPTYVFEVQMGGDIYHAIGKLKHAFDLWNSNIFLILNKNDMEIAKSLLIGTFHEINNKLKLIFPDKIRELYNKKQAWIDIEQELGLL
;
A
#
# COMPACT_ATOMS: atom_id res chain seq x y z
N MET A 1 23.21 0.49 -24.98
CA MET A 1 22.96 -0.88 -24.48
C MET A 1 23.59 -1.02 -23.11
N ARG A 2 22.81 -1.00 -22.02
CA ARG A 2 23.32 -1.27 -20.66
C ARG A 2 22.58 -2.49 -20.12
N ARG A 3 23.30 -3.59 -19.97
CA ARG A 3 22.79 -4.88 -19.48
C ARG A 3 22.49 -4.76 -18.00
N GLY A 4 21.32 -5.25 -17.61
CA GLY A 4 20.78 -5.17 -16.26
C GLY A 4 21.51 -6.01 -15.23
N ILE A 5 21.08 -5.80 -13.99
CA ILE A 5 21.49 -6.48 -12.77
C ILE A 5 21.39 -7.99 -12.95
N ASN A 6 22.53 -8.68 -12.95
CA ASN A 6 22.59 -10.14 -12.91
C ASN A 6 22.39 -10.58 -11.46
N ILE A 7 21.19 -11.03 -11.13
CA ILE A 7 20.96 -11.76 -9.87
C ILE A 7 21.64 -13.12 -10.06
N LEU A 8 22.76 -13.34 -9.38
CA LEU A 8 23.49 -14.61 -9.45
C LEU A 8 22.59 -15.70 -8.88
N GLN A 9 22.23 -16.67 -9.73
CA GLN A 9 21.51 -17.86 -9.27
C GLN A 9 22.37 -18.61 -8.26
N LEU A 10 21.74 -19.23 -7.26
CA LEU A 10 22.41 -20.02 -6.20
C LEU A 10 23.43 -21.03 -6.79
N ARG A 11 23.08 -21.67 -7.91
CA ARG A 11 23.94 -22.62 -8.61
C ARG A 11 25.24 -21.99 -9.13
N THR A 12 25.18 -20.73 -9.57
CA THR A 12 26.35 -19.97 -10.04
C THR A 12 27.26 -19.61 -8.87
N VAL A 13 26.68 -19.23 -7.74
CA VAL A 13 27.39 -18.91 -6.50
C VAL A 13 28.10 -20.15 -5.94
N GLU A 14 27.42 -21.29 -5.89
CA GLU A 14 28.00 -22.57 -5.46
C GLU A 14 29.18 -23.00 -6.34
N LYS A 15 29.05 -22.85 -7.67
CA LYS A 15 30.13 -23.16 -8.61
C LYS A 15 31.36 -22.28 -8.38
N LEU A 16 31.16 -20.98 -8.12
CA LEU A 16 32.23 -20.04 -7.79
C LEU A 16 32.97 -20.42 -6.50
N TYR A 17 32.24 -20.79 -5.44
CA TYR A 17 32.86 -21.24 -4.19
C TYR A 17 33.68 -22.52 -4.38
N LYS A 18 33.20 -23.44 -5.23
CA LYS A 18 33.92 -24.67 -5.54
C LYS A 18 35.21 -24.41 -6.31
N GLU A 19 35.15 -23.64 -7.39
CA GLU A 19 36.34 -23.28 -8.19
C GLU A 19 37.38 -22.50 -7.36
N PHE A 20 36.92 -21.62 -6.48
CA PHE A 20 37.79 -20.87 -5.57
C PHE A 20 38.51 -21.80 -4.59
N ALA A 21 37.79 -22.75 -3.98
CA ALA A 21 38.36 -23.71 -3.05
C ALA A 21 39.42 -24.61 -3.73
N GLU A 22 39.17 -25.05 -4.96
CA GLU A 22 40.10 -25.87 -5.73
C GLU A 22 41.36 -25.08 -6.13
N LYS A 23 41.19 -23.82 -6.56
CA LYS A 23 42.31 -23.01 -7.08
C LYS A 23 43.22 -22.45 -5.99
N PHE A 24 42.65 -22.12 -4.83
CA PHE A 24 43.39 -21.47 -3.74
C PHE A 24 43.60 -22.38 -2.52
N ASN A 25 43.15 -23.63 -2.59
CA ASN A 25 43.16 -24.61 -1.49
C ASN A 25 42.63 -24.02 -0.17
N TYR A 26 41.67 -23.09 -0.27
CA TYR A 26 41.15 -22.31 0.84
C TYR A 26 39.62 -22.29 0.77
N LYS A 27 38.98 -22.71 1.85
CA LYS A 27 37.53 -22.75 1.93
C LYS A 27 37.01 -21.47 2.57
N ILE A 28 36.28 -20.67 1.79
CA ILE A 28 35.57 -19.52 2.34
C ILE A 28 34.42 -20.04 3.20
N ILE A 29 34.50 -19.77 4.50
CA ILE A 29 33.36 -19.93 5.42
C ILE A 29 32.80 -18.51 5.54
N PRO A 30 31.63 -18.20 4.97
CA PRO A 30 31.03 -16.90 5.18
C PRO A 30 30.78 -16.76 6.68
N GLU A 31 31.50 -15.83 7.31
CA GLU A 31 31.23 -15.41 8.67
C GLU A 31 29.77 -14.94 8.68
N LYS A 32 28.92 -15.56 9.51
CA LYS A 32 27.57 -15.04 9.69
C LYS A 32 27.76 -13.63 10.21
N GLU A 33 27.55 -12.62 9.38
CA GLU A 33 27.32 -11.26 9.87
C GLU A 33 26.19 -11.39 10.89
N GLN A 34 26.55 -11.28 12.17
CA GLN A 34 25.56 -11.05 13.21
C GLN A 34 25.04 -9.65 12.96
N TYR A 35 24.00 -9.55 12.12
CA TYR A 35 23.09 -8.42 12.21
C TYR A 35 22.75 -8.27 13.69
N PRO A 36 22.91 -7.09 14.31
CA PRO A 36 22.54 -6.92 15.69
C PRO A 36 21.14 -7.46 15.86
N THR A 37 21.00 -8.54 16.63
CA THR A 37 19.71 -9.00 17.11
C THR A 37 19.12 -7.78 17.78
N ILE A 38 18.12 -7.17 17.16
CA ILE A 38 17.30 -6.17 17.80
C ILE A 38 16.74 -6.91 19.00
N THR A 39 17.32 -6.67 20.19
CA THR A 39 16.66 -6.97 21.44
C THR A 39 15.31 -6.31 21.29
N ALA A 40 14.29 -7.13 21.13
CA ALA A 40 12.92 -6.68 21.12
C ALA A 40 12.71 -5.98 22.47
N SER A 41 12.94 -4.67 22.49
CA SER A 41 12.09 -3.76 23.24
C SER A 41 10.67 -4.23 22.95
N PRO A 42 9.74 -4.27 23.90
CA PRO A 42 8.36 -4.60 23.59
C PRO A 42 7.91 -3.57 22.56
N VAL A 43 7.96 -3.96 21.29
CA VAL A 43 7.27 -3.29 20.21
C VAL A 43 5.85 -3.53 20.67
N PHE A 44 5.25 -2.50 21.26
CA PHE A 44 3.80 -2.40 21.27
C PHE A 44 3.44 -2.43 19.79
N GLU A 45 3.26 -3.64 19.24
CA GLU A 45 2.69 -3.87 17.94
C GLU A 45 1.31 -3.24 18.06
N LYS A 46 1.21 -2.00 17.56
CA LYS A 46 -0.09 -1.39 17.33
C LYS A 46 -0.85 -2.45 16.55
N PRO A 47 -2.04 -2.88 17.03
CA PRO A 47 -2.78 -3.92 16.35
C PRO A 47 -2.94 -3.51 14.89
N SER A 48 -2.53 -4.41 13.99
CA SER A 48 -2.66 -4.22 12.55
C SER A 48 -4.14 -3.94 12.27
N LEU A 49 -4.41 -2.84 11.57
CA LEU A 49 -5.79 -2.52 11.22
C LEU A 49 -6.34 -3.62 10.33
N SER A 50 -7.54 -4.10 10.64
CA SER A 50 -8.29 -4.94 9.73
C SER A 50 -8.75 -4.15 8.51
N HIS A 51 -9.12 -4.87 7.45
CA HIS A 51 -9.71 -4.28 6.23
C HIS A 51 -10.93 -3.40 6.56
N ASN A 52 -11.88 -3.90 7.36
CA ASN A 52 -13.10 -3.17 7.74
C ASN A 52 -12.78 -1.90 8.54
N GLU A 53 -11.83 -1.96 9.47
CA GLU A 53 -11.43 -0.77 10.24
C GLU A 53 -10.83 0.30 9.33
N LEU A 54 -10.04 -0.09 8.33
CA LEU A 54 -9.50 0.86 7.35
C LEU A 54 -10.60 1.49 6.50
N GLN A 55 -11.56 0.68 6.00
CA GLN A 55 -12.71 1.22 5.28
C GLN A 55 -13.48 2.23 6.14
N ASP A 56 -13.71 1.92 7.42
CA ASP A 56 -14.40 2.81 8.35
C ASP A 56 -13.63 4.12 8.60
N LEU A 57 -12.31 4.04 8.76
CA LEU A 57 -11.47 5.24 8.94
C LEU A 57 -11.52 6.12 7.68
N ILE A 58 -11.35 5.54 6.49
CA ILE A 58 -11.42 6.27 5.22
C ILE A 58 -12.80 6.89 5.05
N PHE A 59 -13.86 6.15 5.37
CA PHE A 59 -15.23 6.64 5.33
C PHE A 59 -15.40 7.88 6.21
N LYS A 60 -14.97 7.80 7.48
CA LYS A 60 -15.05 8.91 8.46
C LYS A 60 -14.22 10.11 8.03
N ILE A 61 -12.99 9.90 7.53
CA ILE A 61 -12.14 10.98 7.00
C ILE A 61 -12.86 11.72 5.87
N GLY A 62 -13.54 11.00 4.97
CA GLY A 62 -14.35 11.60 3.92
C GLY A 62 -15.45 12.53 4.47
N LYS A 63 -16.18 12.06 5.49
CA LYS A 63 -17.21 12.87 6.17
C LYS A 63 -16.64 14.10 6.88
N MET A 64 -15.51 13.95 7.59
CA MET A 64 -14.79 15.07 8.22
C MET A 64 -14.37 16.14 7.19
N ASN A 65 -14.05 15.70 5.97
CA ASN A 65 -13.71 16.59 4.85
C ASN A 65 -14.95 17.11 4.08
N ARG A 66 -16.16 16.90 4.61
CA ARG A 66 -17.44 17.29 4.01
C ARG A 66 -17.71 16.68 2.63
N PHE A 67 -17.14 15.51 2.34
CA PHE A 67 -17.52 14.72 1.17
C PHE A 67 -18.72 13.83 1.46
N LEU A 68 -19.47 13.51 0.41
CA LEU A 68 -20.41 12.39 0.41
C LEU A 68 -19.60 11.09 0.31
N SER A 69 -19.24 10.57 1.47
CA SER A 69 -18.50 9.32 1.65
C SER A 69 -19.48 8.14 1.72
N GLU A 70 -19.18 7.06 1.00
CA GLU A 70 -19.94 5.81 0.92
C GLU A 70 -19.00 4.60 0.90
N LYS A 71 -19.43 3.50 1.53
CA LYS A 71 -18.72 2.22 1.54
C LYS A 71 -19.38 1.24 0.57
N GLU A 72 -18.62 0.27 0.08
CA GLU A 72 -19.12 -0.83 -0.78
C GLU A 72 -19.89 -0.30 -2.00
N TYR A 73 -19.37 0.76 -2.63
CA TYR A 73 -20.04 1.47 -3.70
C TYR A 73 -20.11 0.61 -4.97
N PRO A 74 -21.28 0.45 -5.59
CA PRO A 74 -21.42 -0.38 -6.78
C PRO A 74 -20.75 0.26 -8.00
N MET A 75 -19.94 -0.52 -8.71
CA MET A 75 -19.33 -0.18 -9.99
C MET A 75 -19.62 -1.32 -10.97
N GLU A 76 -20.72 -1.20 -11.71
CA GLU A 76 -21.21 -2.25 -12.61
C GLU A 76 -21.40 -3.59 -11.89
N ASN A 77 -20.57 -4.60 -12.20
CA ASN A 77 -20.60 -5.93 -11.58
C ASN A 77 -19.66 -6.07 -10.38
N GLU A 78 -18.96 -4.99 -10.01
CA GLU A 78 -17.99 -4.96 -8.93
C GLU A 78 -18.42 -3.97 -7.83
N ARG A 79 -17.68 -3.99 -6.72
CA ARG A 79 -17.83 -3.03 -5.62
C ARG A 79 -16.49 -2.41 -5.26
N LEU A 80 -16.55 -1.10 -5.01
CA LEU A 80 -15.44 -0.30 -4.52
C LEU A 80 -15.55 -0.15 -3.01
N ASP A 81 -14.45 -0.35 -2.30
CA ASP A 81 -14.45 -0.38 -0.83
C ASP A 81 -14.97 0.94 -0.24
N VAL A 82 -14.41 2.07 -0.66
CA VAL A 82 -14.86 3.40 -0.24
C VAL A 82 -14.73 4.40 -1.39
N VAL A 83 -15.74 5.26 -1.56
CA VAL A 83 -15.71 6.37 -2.51
C VAL A 83 -16.11 7.68 -1.86
N TRP A 84 -15.53 8.78 -2.34
CA TRP A 84 -15.93 10.13 -1.96
C TRP A 84 -16.46 10.90 -3.17
N ARG A 85 -17.63 11.52 -2.99
CA ARG A 85 -18.32 12.36 -3.98
C ARG A 85 -18.49 13.77 -3.45
N ARG A 86 -18.57 14.76 -4.35
CA ARG A 86 -18.80 16.16 -3.97
C ARG A 86 -20.29 16.48 -3.83
N VAL A 87 -21.14 15.85 -4.65
CA VAL A 87 -22.59 16.04 -4.68
C VAL A 87 -23.31 14.72 -5.00
N GLU A 88 -24.58 14.58 -4.64
CA GLU A 88 -25.28 13.27 -4.66
C GLU A 88 -25.42 12.65 -6.05
N ARG A 89 -25.53 13.48 -7.10
CA ARG A 89 -25.68 13.03 -8.49
C ARG A 89 -24.37 13.07 -9.28
N SER A 90 -23.22 13.16 -8.61
CA SER A 90 -21.91 13.06 -9.29
C SER A 90 -21.36 11.65 -9.27
N VAL A 91 -20.39 11.43 -10.15
CA VAL A 91 -19.51 10.26 -10.10
C VAL A 91 -18.51 10.38 -8.93
N PRO A 92 -17.95 9.25 -8.45
CA PRO A 92 -16.81 9.25 -7.53
C PRO A 92 -15.67 10.18 -7.96
N THR A 93 -15.25 11.05 -7.05
CA THR A 93 -14.06 11.92 -7.26
C THR A 93 -12.80 11.28 -6.68
N TYR A 94 -12.96 10.52 -5.60
CA TYR A 94 -11.90 9.75 -4.95
C TYR A 94 -12.39 8.33 -4.75
N VAL A 95 -11.54 7.36 -5.07
CA VAL A 95 -11.84 5.93 -4.98
C VAL A 95 -10.70 5.24 -4.25
N PHE A 96 -11.06 4.46 -3.23
CA PHE A 96 -10.14 3.77 -2.35
C PHE A 96 -10.41 2.27 -2.39
N GLU A 97 -9.33 1.49 -2.44
CA GLU A 97 -9.32 0.03 -2.30
C GLU A 97 -8.33 -0.35 -1.20
N VAL A 98 -8.73 -1.29 -0.34
CA VAL A 98 -7.99 -1.71 0.85
C VAL A 98 -7.56 -3.17 0.71
N GLN A 99 -6.28 -3.40 0.45
CA GLN A 99 -5.70 -4.73 0.32
C GLN A 99 -4.87 -5.09 1.57
N MET A 100 -5.40 -5.97 2.42
CA MET A 100 -4.70 -6.48 3.61
C MET A 100 -4.26 -7.94 3.41
N GLY A 101 -3.56 -8.19 2.30
CA GLY A 101 -3.24 -9.53 1.79
C GLY A 101 -4.32 -10.07 0.84
N GLY A 102 -3.93 -10.81 -0.19
CA GLY A 102 -4.83 -11.32 -1.24
C GLY A 102 -4.46 -10.84 -2.64
N ASP A 103 -5.45 -10.65 -3.51
CA ASP A 103 -5.24 -10.35 -4.93
C ASP A 103 -5.08 -8.84 -5.22
N ILE A 104 -3.83 -8.38 -5.17
CA ILE A 104 -3.44 -7.01 -5.52
C ILE A 104 -3.76 -6.69 -6.99
N TYR A 105 -3.67 -7.68 -7.89
CA TYR A 105 -3.94 -7.46 -9.31
C TYR A 105 -5.39 -7.06 -9.52
N HIS A 106 -6.32 -7.78 -8.89
CA HIS A 106 -7.74 -7.46 -8.96
C HIS A 106 -8.05 -6.08 -8.37
N ALA A 107 -7.46 -5.73 -7.22
CA ALA A 107 -7.65 -4.41 -6.61
C ALA A 107 -7.17 -3.26 -7.51
N ILE A 108 -5.99 -3.39 -8.14
CA ILE A 108 -5.50 -2.40 -9.11
C ILE A 108 -6.39 -2.36 -10.36
N GLY A 109 -6.92 -3.51 -10.79
CA GLY A 109 -7.91 -3.60 -11.87
C GLY A 109 -9.16 -2.76 -11.61
N LYS A 110 -9.77 -2.91 -10.42
CA LYS A 110 -10.92 -2.09 -9.99
C LYS A 110 -10.60 -0.59 -10.01
N LEU A 111 -9.42 -0.21 -9.52
CA LEU A 111 -8.98 1.18 -9.53
C LEU A 111 -8.75 1.71 -10.95
N LYS A 112 -8.17 0.90 -11.85
CA LYS A 112 -8.03 1.27 -13.26
C LYS A 112 -9.40 1.52 -13.89
N HIS A 113 -10.36 0.62 -13.68
CA HIS A 113 -11.72 0.76 -14.21
C HIS A 113 -12.39 2.05 -13.73
N ALA A 114 -12.28 2.35 -12.42
CA ALA A 114 -12.79 3.61 -11.86
C ALA A 114 -12.09 4.87 -12.41
N PHE A 115 -10.81 4.77 -12.76
CA PHE A 115 -10.08 5.83 -13.44
C PHE A 115 -10.53 5.99 -14.90
N ASP A 116 -10.68 4.90 -15.64
CA ASP A 116 -11.10 4.94 -17.05
C ASP A 116 -12.55 5.46 -17.19
N LEU A 117 -13.44 5.07 -16.27
CA LEU A 117 -14.85 5.50 -16.27
C LEU A 117 -15.05 6.95 -15.85
N TRP A 118 -14.36 7.41 -14.80
CA TRP A 118 -14.68 8.68 -14.13
C TRP A 118 -13.50 9.64 -13.99
N ASN A 119 -12.31 9.24 -14.43
CA ASN A 119 -11.05 9.97 -14.17
C ASN A 119 -10.86 10.25 -12.68
N SER A 120 -11.22 9.28 -11.83
CA SER A 120 -11.16 9.37 -10.38
C SER A 120 -9.74 9.54 -9.85
N ASN A 121 -9.59 10.20 -8.70
CA ASN A 121 -8.37 10.08 -7.92
C ASN A 121 -8.36 8.70 -7.23
N ILE A 122 -7.41 7.85 -7.58
CA ILE A 122 -7.38 6.45 -7.17
C ILE A 122 -6.29 6.18 -6.13
N PHE A 123 -6.64 5.41 -5.11
CA PHE A 123 -5.79 5.13 -3.95
C PHE A 123 -5.86 3.64 -3.60
N LEU A 124 -4.70 3.02 -3.46
CA LEU A 124 -4.58 1.65 -2.97
C LEU A 124 -3.94 1.68 -1.59
N ILE A 125 -4.68 1.18 -0.59
CA ILE A 125 -4.18 0.99 0.76
C ILE A 125 -3.65 -0.43 0.87
N LEU A 126 -2.37 -0.59 1.19
CA LEU A 126 -1.71 -1.90 1.20
C LEU A 126 -0.66 -2.01 2.29
N ASN A 127 -0.33 -3.25 2.67
CA ASN A 127 0.75 -3.52 3.63
C ASN A 127 2.12 -3.41 2.97
N LYS A 128 3.16 -3.13 3.76
CA LYS A 128 4.55 -2.99 3.27
C LYS A 128 5.03 -4.20 2.45
N ASN A 129 4.59 -5.40 2.81
CA ASN A 129 4.95 -6.64 2.12
C ASN A 129 4.44 -6.69 0.67
N ASP A 130 3.31 -6.04 0.39
CA ASP A 130 2.62 -6.07 -0.90
C ASP A 130 3.09 -4.93 -1.83
N MET A 131 3.93 -4.03 -1.32
CA MET A 131 4.35 -2.83 -2.03
C MET A 131 5.13 -3.13 -3.31
N GLU A 132 6.08 -4.07 -3.24
CA GLU A 132 6.93 -4.38 -4.40
C GLU A 132 6.14 -5.09 -5.50
N ILE A 133 5.15 -5.90 -5.14
CA ILE A 133 4.23 -6.54 -6.08
C ILE A 133 3.39 -5.46 -6.78
N ALA A 134 2.78 -4.54 -6.01
CA ALA A 134 2.00 -3.44 -6.56
C ALA A 134 2.83 -2.56 -7.51
N LYS A 135 4.07 -2.20 -7.15
CA LYS A 135 4.97 -1.43 -8.03
C LYS A 135 5.31 -2.18 -9.31
N SER A 136 5.60 -3.47 -9.23
CA SER A 136 5.89 -4.29 -10.41
C SER A 136 4.71 -4.29 -11.40
N LEU A 137 3.49 -4.47 -10.88
CA LEU A 137 2.25 -4.41 -11.66
C LEU A 137 2.02 -3.04 -12.28
N LEU A 138 2.32 -1.96 -11.55
CA LEU A 138 2.23 -0.59 -12.06
C LEU A 138 3.28 -0.28 -13.12
N ILE A 139 4.47 -0.87 -13.08
CA ILE A 139 5.49 -0.63 -14.12
C ILE A 139 5.16 -1.44 -15.39
N GLY A 140 4.54 -2.61 -15.24
CA GLY A 140 4.14 -3.48 -16.34
C GLY A 140 2.70 -3.25 -16.79
N THR A 141 1.81 -4.13 -16.37
CA THR A 141 0.41 -4.22 -16.85
C THR A 141 -0.36 -2.91 -16.69
N PHE A 142 -0.17 -2.22 -15.57
CA PHE A 142 -0.94 -1.03 -15.21
C PHE A 142 -0.15 0.28 -15.36
N HIS A 143 0.81 0.34 -16.29
CA HIS A 143 1.67 1.51 -16.53
C HIS A 143 0.91 2.80 -16.83
N GLU A 144 -0.29 2.72 -17.41
CA GLU A 144 -1.16 3.87 -17.69
C GLU A 144 -1.53 4.65 -16.42
N ILE A 145 -1.71 3.96 -15.29
CA ILE A 145 -2.14 4.56 -14.02
C ILE A 145 -1.00 4.70 -13.01
N ASN A 146 0.24 4.33 -13.34
CA ASN A 146 1.39 4.38 -12.42
C ASN A 146 1.58 5.76 -11.77
N ASN A 147 1.44 6.83 -12.55
CA ASN A 147 1.59 8.20 -12.07
C ASN A 147 0.30 8.79 -11.46
N LYS A 148 -0.79 8.02 -11.45
CA LYS A 148 -2.12 8.44 -10.99
C LYS A 148 -2.51 7.73 -9.69
N LEU A 149 -2.17 6.44 -9.58
CA LEU A 149 -2.43 5.61 -8.41
C LEU A 149 -1.52 6.02 -7.25
N LYS A 150 -2.14 6.30 -6.10
CA LYS A 150 -1.42 6.58 -4.86
C LYS A 150 -1.44 5.37 -3.95
N LEU A 151 -0.25 4.86 -3.62
CA LEU A 151 -0.08 3.79 -2.65
C LEU A 151 0.02 4.39 -1.24
N ILE A 152 -0.82 3.93 -0.31
CA ILE A 152 -0.89 4.44 1.06
C ILE A 152 -0.79 3.27 2.05
N PHE A 153 -0.06 3.48 3.15
CA PHE A 153 0.00 2.50 4.23
C PHE A 153 -1.10 2.72 5.28
N PRO A 154 -1.63 1.65 5.91
CA PRO A 154 -2.62 1.73 6.99
C PRO A 154 -2.26 2.73 8.10
N ASP A 155 -1.00 2.76 8.52
CA ASP A 155 -0.50 3.66 9.55
C ASP A 155 -0.74 5.14 9.20
N LYS A 156 -0.63 5.49 7.92
CA LYS A 156 -0.82 6.86 7.46
C LYS A 156 -2.28 7.29 7.50
N ILE A 157 -3.20 6.37 7.19
CA ILE A 157 -4.64 6.59 7.32
C ILE A 157 -5.01 6.81 8.79
N ARG A 158 -4.49 5.97 9.69
CA ARG A 158 -4.70 6.12 11.14
C ARG A 158 -4.15 7.44 11.66
N GLU A 159 -2.94 7.81 11.26
CA GLU A 159 -2.33 9.09 11.63
C GLU A 159 -3.19 10.28 11.17
N LEU A 160 -3.68 10.26 9.92
CA LEU A 160 -4.52 11.30 9.37
C LEU A 160 -5.84 11.43 10.14
N TYR A 161 -6.50 10.31 10.45
CA TYR A 161 -7.73 10.30 11.23
C TYR A 161 -7.51 10.93 12.61
N ASN A 162 -6.50 10.47 13.35
CA ASN A 162 -6.21 10.96 14.70
C ASN A 162 -5.94 12.47 14.71
N LYS A 163 -5.17 12.97 13.73
CA LYS A 163 -4.88 14.41 13.61
C LYS A 163 -6.14 15.23 13.31
N LYS A 164 -7.04 14.71 12.48
CA LYS A 164 -8.32 15.37 12.19
C LYS A 164 -9.25 15.39 13.39
N GLN A 165 -9.32 14.29 14.13
CA GLN A 165 -10.11 14.21 15.35
C GLN A 165 -9.61 15.21 16.39
N ALA A 166 -8.31 15.23 16.67
CA ALA A 166 -7.73 16.19 17.61
C ALA A 166 -7.97 17.64 17.21
N TRP A 167 -7.94 17.96 15.91
CA TRP A 167 -8.29 19.29 15.42
C TRP A 167 -9.75 19.66 15.71
N ILE A 168 -10.68 18.73 15.43
CA ILE A 168 -12.11 18.91 15.71
C ILE A 168 -12.36 19.10 17.22
N ASP A 169 -11.69 18.30 18.05
CA ASP A 169 -11.81 18.38 19.51
C ASP A 169 -11.36 19.78 20.01
N ILE A 170 -10.24 20.30 19.48
CA ILE A 170 -9.77 21.66 19.77
C ILE A 170 -10.79 22.72 19.29
N GLU A 171 -11.34 22.59 18.09
CA GLU A 171 -12.37 23.52 17.59
C GLU A 171 -13.63 23.53 18.47
N GLN A 172 -14.04 22.36 19.00
CA GLN A 172 -15.15 22.25 19.95
C GLN A 172 -14.83 22.91 21.29
N GLU A 173 -13.63 22.67 21.84
CA GLU A 173 -13.18 23.32 23.09
C GLU A 173 -13.15 24.85 22.98
N LEU A 174 -12.79 25.37 21.81
CA LEU A 174 -12.76 26.80 21.51
C LEU A 174 -14.12 27.38 21.13
N GLY A 175 -15.15 26.56 20.94
CA GLY A 175 -16.50 26.99 20.55
C GLY A 175 -16.62 27.46 19.10
N LEU A 176 -15.80 26.92 18.19
CA LEU A 176 -15.79 27.26 16.76
C LEU A 176 -16.60 26.30 15.87
N LEU A 177 -17.17 25.24 16.48
CA LEU A 177 -18.01 24.22 15.85
C LEU A 177 -19.41 24.17 16.46
#